data_AF-A0A963JAK8-F1
#
_entry.id   AF-A0A963JAK8-F1
#
_cell.length_a   1.000
_cell.length_b   1.000
_cell.length_c   1.000
_cell.angle_alpha   90.00
_cell.angle_beta   90.00
_cell.angle_gamma   90.00
#
_symmetry.space_group_name_H-M   'P 1'
#
loop_
_entity.id
_entity.type
_entity.pdbx_description
1 polymer ?
#
loop_
_entity_poly.entity_id
_entity_poly.type
_entity_poly.pdbx_seq_one_letter_code
_entity_poly.pdbx_strand_id
1 'polypeptide(L)'
;MPGICSPAPPLSLAQTPLTVDEFARWKGQRPWEAPDSWGPVALTLLVFGIVWLALLSFVSLSPPTDNIEQLTWVHSLEGGYYKHPPLPTWLFWIPTRLFGVNALTSYAVGAACTLASMAVMWRLLCRLRGEAYATIALLAALCITYYNVRLYYYNHNVVLMLFVAASAAIYWQAFRTGLTRWWLALGLAMGLGALAKYQIAVSVACILAFWLHQRSWWVLAQRRGLLLAALVSILVFTPHVLWLRAHDFAPIQYATSTSLGLHAQGLHRWFESMHWLVDQLLNRALPAWILLGLTVYHLRRQSPRGHVPLSKTVPETAPASRAFLLIYGLGPLVFMVAMGLLTGAELQLHWGTPFLLFAVPAVMELAGQRVAWRAVSRRSVYLAFAALQVVLLLQDGLSSPRGPTVFQDGHWRMFDSAALAQAVEGPARAALNGDICVVSGPPAVAGALALQLADRPKVLIDGRYDRSPWVAPSLVSRCGALEIREGPVLAGWTAAGPRFPSLSWVAEPPVGAPFKSFAQSSTRPSPGGKMPLRRLPTAPHARAPAPG
;
A
#
# COMPACT_ATOMS: atom_id res chain seq x y z
N MET A 1 -10.74 -70.41 -20.43
CA MET A 1 -10.22 -69.08 -20.04
C MET A 1 -10.68 -68.06 -21.09
N PRO A 2 -11.59 -67.12 -20.78
CA PRO A 2 -11.94 -66.06 -21.70
C PRO A 2 -11.08 -64.81 -21.42
N GLY A 3 -10.22 -64.44 -22.38
CA GLY A 3 -9.43 -63.21 -22.35
C GLY A 3 -10.14 -62.11 -23.14
N ILE A 4 -10.82 -61.23 -22.41
CA ILE A 4 -11.50 -60.03 -22.90
C ILE A 4 -10.43 -58.97 -23.22
N CYS A 5 -10.34 -58.54 -24.47
CA CYS A 5 -9.67 -57.30 -24.84
C CYS A 5 -10.72 -56.38 -25.48
N SER A 6 -11.40 -55.59 -24.65
CA SER A 6 -12.20 -54.48 -25.14
C SER A 6 -11.24 -53.36 -25.59
N PRO A 7 -11.43 -52.76 -26.76
CA PRO A 7 -10.64 -51.60 -27.17
C PRO A 7 -10.92 -50.44 -26.20
N ALA A 8 -9.86 -49.74 -25.81
CA ALA A 8 -9.96 -48.53 -25.00
C ALA A 8 -10.94 -47.54 -25.65
N PRO A 9 -11.80 -46.85 -24.87
CA PRO A 9 -12.67 -45.84 -25.43
C PRO A 9 -11.82 -44.75 -26.08
N PRO A 10 -12.18 -44.26 -27.27
CA PRO A 10 -11.47 -43.15 -27.88
C PRO A 10 -11.50 -41.95 -26.92
N LEU A 11 -10.35 -41.30 -26.76
CA LEU A 11 -10.23 -40.01 -26.07
C LEU A 11 -11.25 -39.04 -26.68
N SER A 12 -12.34 -38.82 -25.96
CA SER A 12 -13.41 -37.90 -26.36
C SER A 12 -12.82 -36.50 -26.52
N LEU A 13 -12.78 -36.05 -27.77
CA LEU A 13 -12.49 -34.70 -28.25
C LEU A 13 -13.57 -33.67 -27.85
N ALA A 14 -14.28 -33.86 -26.74
CA ALA A 14 -15.36 -33.00 -26.27
C ALA A 14 -14.95 -32.12 -25.07
N GLN A 15 -13.79 -31.46 -25.18
CA GLN A 15 -13.54 -30.22 -24.44
C GLN A 15 -13.48 -29.08 -25.45
N THR A 16 -14.63 -28.84 -26.08
CA THR A 16 -14.85 -27.67 -26.94
C THR A 16 -14.65 -26.38 -26.14
N PRO A 17 -14.04 -25.34 -26.73
CA PRO A 17 -14.08 -24.00 -26.14
C PRO A 17 -15.54 -23.58 -26.02
N LEU A 18 -15.87 -22.80 -24.97
CA LEU A 18 -17.22 -22.36 -24.64
C LEU A 18 -18.04 -22.11 -25.93
N THR A 19 -19.03 -22.95 -26.22
CA THR A 19 -19.73 -22.91 -27.51
C THR A 19 -20.52 -21.60 -27.65
N VAL A 20 -20.86 -21.20 -28.89
CA VAL A 20 -21.67 -20.00 -29.17
C VAL A 20 -22.99 -20.00 -28.36
N ASP A 21 -23.54 -21.18 -28.05
CA ASP A 21 -24.73 -21.35 -27.22
C ASP A 21 -24.51 -21.06 -25.73
N GLU A 22 -23.28 -21.23 -25.21
CA GLU A 22 -22.92 -20.83 -23.86
C GLU A 22 -22.82 -19.30 -23.74
N PHE A 23 -22.34 -18.61 -24.78
CA PHE A 23 -22.33 -17.15 -24.83
C PHE A 23 -23.75 -16.55 -24.74
N ALA A 24 -24.75 -17.22 -25.32
CA ALA A 24 -26.14 -16.79 -25.27
C ALA A 24 -26.75 -16.90 -23.85
N ARG A 25 -26.42 -17.95 -23.09
CA ARG A 25 -26.93 -18.16 -21.70
C ARG A 25 -26.44 -17.10 -20.71
N TRP A 26 -25.23 -16.58 -20.90
CA TRP A 26 -24.65 -15.55 -20.02
C TRP A 26 -25.05 -14.11 -20.39
N LYS A 27 -25.59 -13.90 -21.60
CA LYS A 27 -26.09 -12.60 -22.05
C LYS A 27 -27.32 -12.14 -21.24
N GLY A 28 -28.07 -13.09 -20.67
CA GLY A 28 -29.29 -12.86 -19.88
C GLY A 28 -29.10 -12.81 -18.35
N GLN A 29 -27.92 -13.15 -17.82
CA GLN A 29 -27.67 -13.02 -16.38
C GLN A 29 -27.37 -11.55 -16.04
N ARG A 30 -28.12 -11.00 -15.07
CA ARG A 30 -27.99 -9.60 -14.66
C ARG A 30 -26.53 -9.29 -14.26
N PRO A 31 -25.93 -8.21 -14.78
CA PRO A 31 -24.63 -7.81 -14.31
C PRO A 31 -24.74 -7.37 -12.85
N TRP A 32 -24.01 -8.06 -11.98
CA TRP A 32 -23.58 -7.50 -10.69
C TRP A 32 -24.69 -7.28 -9.64
N GLU A 33 -25.63 -8.22 -9.47
CA GLU A 33 -26.41 -8.27 -8.21
C GLU A 33 -25.46 -8.51 -7.02
N ALA A 34 -25.68 -7.77 -5.92
CA ALA A 34 -24.89 -7.90 -4.71
C ALA A 34 -25.19 -9.27 -4.07
N PRO A 35 -24.17 -10.05 -3.65
CA PRO A 35 -24.43 -11.29 -2.93
C PRO A 35 -25.18 -11.01 -1.62
N ASP A 36 -25.97 -11.96 -1.14
CA ASP A 36 -26.81 -11.82 0.06
C ASP A 36 -25.98 -11.42 1.30
N SER A 37 -24.72 -11.85 1.37
CA SER A 37 -23.80 -11.50 2.46
C SER A 37 -23.01 -10.20 2.27
N TRP A 38 -23.33 -9.36 1.27
CA TRP A 38 -22.64 -8.08 1.07
C TRP A 38 -22.71 -7.17 2.31
N GLY A 39 -23.89 -7.03 2.94
CA GLY A 39 -24.06 -6.19 4.13
C GLY A 39 -23.10 -6.57 5.28
N PRO A 40 -23.12 -7.84 5.74
CA PRO A 40 -22.18 -8.31 6.76
C PRO A 40 -20.69 -8.16 6.39
N VAL A 41 -20.34 -8.41 5.13
CA VAL A 41 -18.95 -8.29 4.66
C VAL A 41 -18.49 -6.84 4.58
N ALA A 42 -19.34 -5.94 4.08
CA ALA A 42 -19.08 -4.51 4.07
C ALA A 42 -18.91 -3.97 5.49
N LEU A 43 -19.77 -4.40 6.43
CA LEU A 43 -19.63 -4.06 7.85
C LEU A 43 -18.31 -4.59 8.43
N THR A 44 -17.92 -5.82 8.10
CA THR A 44 -16.64 -6.42 8.53
C THR A 44 -15.46 -5.59 8.04
N LEU A 45 -15.43 -5.22 6.76
CA LEU A 45 -14.39 -4.38 6.18
C LEU A 45 -14.35 -2.99 6.82
N LEU A 46 -15.51 -2.39 7.07
CA LEU A 46 -15.62 -1.08 7.72
C LEU A 46 -15.09 -1.11 9.16
N VAL A 47 -15.55 -2.07 9.98
CA VAL A 47 -15.09 -2.23 11.36
C VAL A 47 -13.60 -2.53 11.41
N PHE A 48 -13.12 -3.45 10.57
CA PHE A 48 -11.70 -3.74 10.43
C PHE A 48 -10.91 -2.48 10.09
N GLY A 49 -11.37 -1.71 9.12
CA GLY A 49 -10.73 -0.46 8.69
C GLY A 49 -10.65 0.57 9.80
N ILE A 50 -11.76 0.82 10.49
CA ILE A 50 -11.84 1.80 11.59
C ILE A 50 -10.92 1.39 12.74
N VAL A 51 -10.97 0.12 13.17
CA VAL A 51 -10.17 -0.37 14.31
C VAL A 51 -8.67 -0.26 14.02
N TRP A 52 -8.23 -0.73 12.84
CA TRP A 52 -6.82 -0.64 12.46
C TRP A 52 -6.37 0.79 12.25
N LEU A 53 -7.15 1.63 11.56
CA LEU A 53 -6.78 3.04 11.37
C LEU A 53 -6.72 3.81 12.69
N ALA A 54 -7.63 3.55 13.62
CA ALA A 54 -7.60 4.16 14.94
C ALA A 54 -6.32 3.78 15.70
N LEU A 55 -5.96 2.49 15.72
CA LEU A 55 -4.70 2.05 16.33
C LEU A 55 -3.50 2.69 15.63
N LEU A 56 -3.37 2.54 14.31
CA LEU A 56 -2.20 2.98 13.54
C LEU A 56 -1.98 4.50 13.60
N SER A 57 -3.07 5.27 13.58
CA SER A 57 -3.02 6.73 13.77
C SER A 57 -2.63 7.10 15.20
N PHE A 58 -3.07 6.33 16.19
CA PHE A 58 -2.70 6.56 17.58
C PHE A 58 -1.26 6.18 17.87
N VAL A 59 -0.74 5.09 17.29
CA VAL A 59 0.59 4.58 17.67
C VAL A 59 1.73 5.19 16.87
N SER A 60 1.50 5.78 15.69
CA SER A 60 2.56 6.36 14.86
C SER A 60 2.88 7.82 15.24
N LEU A 61 4.16 8.18 15.41
CA LEU A 61 4.56 9.58 15.65
C LEU A 61 4.70 10.39 14.36
N SER A 62 5.00 9.70 13.25
CA SER A 62 5.05 10.30 11.91
C SER A 62 4.36 9.41 10.89
N PRO A 63 3.80 9.99 9.81
CA PRO A 63 3.27 9.22 8.70
C PRO A 63 4.36 8.39 8.02
N PRO A 64 4.01 7.25 7.40
CA PRO A 64 4.95 6.49 6.60
C PRO A 64 5.64 7.35 5.54
N THR A 65 6.89 7.04 5.22
CA THR A 65 7.68 7.78 4.24
C THR A 65 6.99 7.89 2.89
N ASP A 66 6.39 6.80 2.39
CA ASP A 66 5.68 6.82 1.10
C ASP A 66 4.44 7.74 1.14
N ASN A 67 3.77 7.86 2.29
CA ASN A 67 2.65 8.78 2.46
C ASN A 67 3.15 10.23 2.43
N ILE A 68 4.27 10.51 3.08
CA ILE A 68 4.93 11.83 3.07
C ILE A 68 5.31 12.22 1.63
N GLU A 69 5.83 11.28 0.85
CA GLU A 69 6.12 11.50 -0.56
C GLU A 69 4.85 11.89 -1.35
N GLN A 70 3.74 11.15 -1.18
CA GLN A 70 2.48 11.49 -1.85
C GLN A 70 1.92 12.85 -1.37
N LEU A 71 2.00 13.15 -0.07
CA LEU A 71 1.62 14.44 0.50
C LEU A 71 2.49 15.60 -0.01
N THR A 72 3.74 15.31 -0.38
CA THR A 72 4.64 16.28 -1.00
C THR A 72 4.34 16.46 -2.49
N TRP A 73 4.14 15.37 -3.23
CA TRP A 73 3.92 15.41 -4.67
C TRP A 73 2.56 15.97 -5.06
N VAL A 74 1.54 15.84 -4.20
CA VAL A 74 0.17 16.31 -4.48
C VAL A 74 0.07 17.83 -4.70
N HIS A 75 1.11 18.58 -4.34
CA HIS A 75 1.20 20.01 -4.63
C HIS A 75 1.32 20.34 -6.12
N SER A 76 1.64 19.38 -6.99
CA SER A 76 1.52 19.51 -8.45
C SER A 76 1.11 18.19 -9.12
N LEU A 77 0.19 18.28 -10.09
CA LEU A 77 -0.23 17.14 -10.89
C LEU A 77 0.68 17.02 -12.11
N GLU A 78 1.64 16.10 -12.04
CA GLU A 78 2.64 15.90 -13.10
C GLU A 78 2.31 14.70 -13.98
N GLY A 79 2.92 14.64 -15.18
CA GLY A 79 2.88 13.45 -16.04
C GLY A 79 3.67 12.26 -15.51
N GLY A 80 4.44 12.45 -14.44
CA GLY A 80 5.23 11.46 -13.70
C GLY A 80 6.04 12.16 -12.61
N TYR A 81 6.68 11.39 -11.73
CA TYR A 81 7.56 11.90 -10.67
C TYR A 81 8.90 11.17 -10.73
N TYR A 82 9.99 11.75 -10.22
CA TYR A 82 11.34 11.19 -10.39
C TYR A 82 11.52 9.72 -9.95
N LYS A 83 10.63 9.17 -9.09
CA LYS A 83 10.63 7.75 -8.71
C LYS A 83 9.56 6.91 -9.42
N HIS A 84 8.43 7.49 -9.79
CA HIS A 84 7.21 6.73 -10.05
C HIS A 84 6.24 7.34 -11.08
N PRO A 85 5.36 6.51 -11.67
CA PRO A 85 4.19 6.93 -12.44
C PRO A 85 3.18 7.78 -11.65
N PRO A 86 2.31 8.54 -12.32
CA PRO A 86 1.61 9.65 -11.69
C PRO A 86 0.27 9.30 -11.02
N LEU A 87 -0.34 8.15 -11.32
CA LEU A 87 -1.73 7.89 -10.94
C LEU A 87 -2.00 7.94 -9.44
N PRO A 88 -1.13 7.45 -8.53
CA PRO A 88 -1.40 7.55 -7.11
C PRO A 88 -1.53 9.00 -6.66
N THR A 89 -0.67 9.90 -7.13
CA THR A 89 -0.80 11.31 -6.78
C THR A 89 -2.04 11.97 -7.39
N TRP A 90 -2.40 11.60 -8.62
CA TRP A 90 -3.64 12.08 -9.26
C TRP A 90 -4.89 11.64 -8.49
N LEU A 91 -4.95 10.37 -8.08
CA LEU A 91 -6.06 9.85 -7.27
C LEU A 91 -6.11 10.49 -5.89
N PHE A 92 -4.96 10.81 -5.31
CA PHE A 92 -4.86 11.43 -3.99
C PHE A 92 -5.24 12.90 -3.98
N TRP A 93 -5.08 13.59 -5.11
CA TRP A 93 -5.36 15.01 -5.23
C TRP A 93 -6.80 15.37 -4.83
N ILE A 94 -7.80 14.64 -5.31
CA ILE A 94 -9.21 14.90 -4.98
C ILE A 94 -9.44 14.83 -3.45
N PRO A 95 -9.10 13.73 -2.74
CA PRO A 95 -9.16 13.68 -1.28
C PRO A 95 -8.46 14.84 -0.57
N THR A 96 -7.27 15.25 -1.01
CA THR A 96 -6.55 16.36 -0.37
C THR A 96 -7.22 17.72 -0.57
N ARG A 97 -8.03 17.90 -1.62
CA ARG A 97 -8.85 19.10 -1.79
C ARG A 97 -10.06 19.12 -0.87
N LEU A 98 -10.60 17.95 -0.54
CA LEU A 98 -11.79 17.82 0.30
C LEU A 98 -11.45 17.81 1.79
N PHE A 99 -10.35 17.16 2.18
CA PHE A 99 -9.99 16.88 3.58
C PHE A 99 -8.63 17.49 3.99
N GLY A 100 -7.91 18.12 3.05
CA GLY A 100 -6.62 18.76 3.28
C GLY A 100 -5.41 17.85 3.04
N VAL A 101 -4.24 18.47 2.92
CA VAL A 101 -2.94 17.77 2.87
C VAL A 101 -2.53 17.43 4.30
N ASN A 102 -2.88 16.25 4.77
CA ASN A 102 -2.55 15.75 6.10
C ASN A 102 -2.44 14.22 6.13
N ALA A 103 -1.83 13.73 7.22
CA ALA A 103 -1.63 12.31 7.46
C ALA A 103 -2.93 11.48 7.38
N LEU A 104 -3.98 11.92 8.07
CA LEU A 104 -5.25 11.19 8.17
C LEU A 104 -5.89 10.99 6.80
N THR A 105 -5.83 12.00 5.93
CA THR A 105 -6.32 11.91 4.55
C THR A 105 -5.56 10.83 3.78
N SER A 106 -4.23 10.78 3.90
CA SER A 106 -3.44 9.71 3.29
C SER A 106 -3.81 8.33 3.84
N TYR A 107 -4.02 8.20 5.14
CA TYR A 107 -4.36 6.92 5.78
C TYR A 107 -5.72 6.40 5.33
N ALA A 108 -6.73 7.28 5.29
CA ALA A 108 -8.08 6.93 4.88
C ALA A 108 -8.13 6.48 3.42
N VAL A 109 -7.41 7.16 2.53
CA VAL A 109 -7.36 6.78 1.10
C VAL A 109 -6.60 5.46 0.91
N GLY A 110 -5.49 5.25 1.64
CA GLY A 110 -4.75 3.98 1.66
C GLY A 110 -5.61 2.79 2.09
N ALA A 111 -6.32 2.96 3.20
CA ALA A 111 -7.26 1.96 3.69
C ALA A 111 -8.40 1.72 2.70
N ALA A 112 -8.98 2.78 2.11
CA ALA A 112 -10.06 2.65 1.13
C ALA A 112 -9.61 1.84 -0.10
N CYS A 113 -8.44 2.12 -0.67
CA CYS A 113 -7.88 1.34 -1.78
C CYS A 113 -7.65 -0.13 -1.39
N THR A 114 -7.14 -0.38 -0.19
CA THR A 114 -6.90 -1.74 0.32
C THR A 114 -8.19 -2.52 0.48
N LEU A 115 -9.18 -1.95 1.19
CA LEU A 115 -10.47 -2.59 1.43
C LEU A 115 -11.30 -2.74 0.16
N ALA A 116 -11.20 -1.80 -0.79
CA ALA A 116 -11.82 -1.94 -2.11
C ALA A 116 -11.21 -3.12 -2.89
N SER A 117 -9.89 -3.30 -2.85
CA SER A 117 -9.21 -4.45 -3.47
C SER A 117 -9.71 -5.77 -2.88
N MET A 118 -9.86 -5.82 -1.55
CA MET A 118 -10.40 -6.97 -0.82
C MET A 118 -11.86 -7.26 -1.18
N ALA A 119 -12.69 -6.23 -1.28
CA ALA A 119 -14.09 -6.36 -1.69
C ALA A 119 -14.22 -6.89 -3.13
N VAL A 120 -13.37 -6.41 -4.05
CA VAL A 120 -13.33 -6.88 -5.45
C VAL A 120 -12.89 -8.35 -5.50
N MET A 121 -11.84 -8.72 -4.77
CA MET A 121 -11.39 -10.12 -4.67
C MET A 121 -12.49 -11.01 -4.11
N TRP A 122 -13.09 -10.62 -2.97
CA TRP A 122 -14.20 -11.37 -2.35
C TRP A 122 -15.34 -11.58 -3.34
N ARG A 123 -15.73 -10.53 -4.07
CA ARG A 123 -16.81 -10.59 -5.05
C ARG A 123 -16.49 -11.50 -6.23
N LEU A 124 -15.25 -11.49 -6.71
CA LEU A 124 -14.77 -12.45 -7.70
C LEU A 124 -14.89 -13.88 -7.15
N LEU A 125 -14.41 -14.13 -5.94
CA LEU A 125 -14.47 -15.45 -5.32
C LEU A 125 -15.90 -15.94 -5.05
N CYS A 126 -16.84 -15.05 -4.70
CA CYS A 126 -18.26 -15.40 -4.56
C CYS A 126 -18.79 -16.01 -5.85
N ARG A 127 -18.41 -15.46 -7.00
CA ARG A 127 -18.80 -16.00 -8.31
C ARG A 127 -18.11 -17.30 -8.67
N LEU A 128 -16.84 -17.46 -8.27
CA LEU A 128 -16.05 -18.65 -8.63
C LEU A 128 -16.35 -19.85 -7.74
N ARG A 129 -16.64 -19.65 -6.45
CA ARG A 129 -16.71 -20.70 -5.44
C ARG A 129 -17.87 -20.57 -4.45
N GLY A 130 -18.59 -19.45 -4.45
CA GLY A 130 -19.67 -19.16 -3.51
C GLY A 130 -19.20 -18.39 -2.28
N GLU A 131 -20.16 -17.81 -1.55
CA GLU A 131 -19.90 -16.84 -0.48
C GLU A 131 -19.09 -17.41 0.69
N ALA A 132 -19.34 -18.66 1.10
CA ALA A 132 -18.62 -19.26 2.23
C ALA A 132 -17.11 -19.34 1.95
N TYR A 133 -16.73 -19.80 0.75
CA TYR A 133 -15.33 -19.84 0.33
C TYR A 133 -14.73 -18.43 0.26
N ALA A 134 -15.46 -17.50 -0.38
CA ALA A 134 -15.01 -16.14 -0.55
C ALA A 134 -14.75 -15.42 0.78
N THR A 135 -15.66 -15.59 1.74
CA THR A 135 -15.54 -14.98 3.07
C THR A 135 -14.37 -15.57 3.87
N ILE A 136 -14.13 -16.87 3.81
CA ILE A 136 -12.94 -17.48 4.44
C ILE A 136 -11.67 -16.92 3.82
N ALA A 137 -11.61 -16.85 2.48
CA ALA A 137 -10.46 -16.29 1.77
C ALA A 137 -10.23 -14.82 2.10
N LEU A 138 -11.31 -14.03 2.21
CA LEU A 138 -11.24 -12.62 2.60
C LEU A 138 -10.69 -12.45 4.02
N LEU A 139 -11.24 -13.18 5.00
CA LEU A 139 -10.79 -13.09 6.39
C LEU A 139 -9.33 -13.52 6.53
N ALA A 140 -8.91 -14.58 5.82
CA ALA A 140 -7.52 -15.00 5.79
C ALA A 140 -6.62 -13.96 5.11
N ALA A 141 -7.05 -13.36 3.99
CA ALA A 141 -6.30 -12.28 3.35
C ALA A 141 -6.12 -11.09 4.29
N LEU A 142 -7.16 -10.65 5.02
CA LEU A 142 -7.06 -9.56 6.00
C LEU A 142 -6.09 -9.84 7.17
N CYS A 143 -5.68 -11.10 7.38
CA CYS A 143 -4.62 -11.46 8.33
C CYS A 143 -3.20 -11.27 7.78
N ILE A 144 -3.02 -11.11 6.46
CA ILE A 144 -1.71 -10.83 5.86
C ILE A 144 -1.23 -9.45 6.32
N THR A 145 0.02 -9.36 6.81
CA THR A 145 0.51 -8.15 7.51
C THR A 145 0.60 -6.89 6.63
N TYR A 146 0.56 -7.04 5.31
CA TYR A 146 0.42 -5.91 4.39
C TYR A 146 -0.94 -5.20 4.47
N TYR A 147 -2.00 -5.90 4.88
CA TYR A 147 -3.36 -5.37 4.82
C TYR A 147 -3.94 -5.03 6.19
N ASN A 148 -3.16 -5.23 7.26
CA ASN A 148 -3.47 -4.79 8.61
C ASN A 148 -2.44 -3.76 9.12
N VAL A 149 -1.25 -4.18 9.55
CA VAL A 149 -0.20 -3.29 10.11
C VAL A 149 0.21 -2.18 9.12
N ARG A 150 0.04 -2.39 7.81
CA ARG A 150 0.29 -1.37 6.77
C ARG A 150 -0.98 -0.78 6.16
N LEU A 151 -2.14 -0.94 6.77
CA LEU A 151 -3.42 -0.46 6.22
C LEU A 151 -3.44 1.06 5.98
N TYR A 152 -2.74 1.83 6.83
CA TYR A 152 -2.57 3.28 6.73
C TYR A 152 -1.58 3.76 5.65
N TYR A 153 -0.90 2.85 4.93
CA TYR A 153 -0.02 3.24 3.84
C TYR A 153 -0.82 3.66 2.61
N TYR A 154 -0.46 4.80 2.03
CA TYR A 154 -0.93 5.20 0.70
C TYR A 154 0.27 5.37 -0.22
N ASN A 155 0.46 4.40 -1.12
CA ASN A 155 1.59 4.37 -2.04
C ASN A 155 1.24 3.64 -3.34
N HIS A 156 2.21 3.58 -4.24
CA HIS A 156 2.10 2.93 -5.55
C HIS A 156 1.73 1.45 -5.48
N ASN A 157 2.12 0.72 -4.43
CA ASN A 157 1.75 -0.70 -4.26
C ASN A 157 0.27 -0.85 -3.90
N VAL A 158 -0.24 0.01 -3.02
CA VAL A 158 -1.64 -0.01 -2.56
C VAL A 158 -2.59 0.35 -3.70
N VAL A 159 -2.25 1.36 -4.51
CA VAL A 159 -3.03 1.70 -5.71
C VAL A 159 -2.92 0.59 -6.76
N LEU A 160 -1.72 0.03 -6.98
CA LEU A 160 -1.54 -1.10 -7.90
C LEU A 160 -2.41 -2.29 -7.50
N MET A 161 -2.50 -2.62 -6.21
CA MET A 161 -3.33 -3.73 -5.70
C MET A 161 -4.79 -3.63 -6.16
N LEU A 162 -5.35 -2.42 -6.17
CA LEU A 162 -6.71 -2.18 -6.66
C LEU A 162 -6.85 -2.55 -8.13
N PHE A 163 -5.89 -2.17 -8.96
CA PHE A 163 -5.87 -2.51 -10.39
C PHE A 163 -5.56 -3.99 -10.64
N VAL A 164 -4.76 -4.65 -9.79
CA VAL A 164 -4.54 -6.10 -9.84
C VAL A 164 -5.86 -6.84 -9.56
N ALA A 165 -6.57 -6.49 -8.49
CA ALA A 165 -7.85 -7.11 -8.14
C ALA A 165 -8.95 -6.81 -9.18
N ALA A 166 -9.08 -5.56 -9.60
CA ALA A 166 -10.06 -5.14 -10.60
C ALA A 166 -9.81 -5.82 -11.95
N SER A 167 -8.56 -5.85 -12.40
CA SER A 167 -8.24 -6.50 -13.67
C SER A 167 -8.43 -8.02 -13.64
N ALA A 168 -8.15 -8.69 -12.52
CA ALA A 168 -8.48 -10.11 -12.37
C ALA A 168 -9.98 -10.35 -12.55
N ALA A 169 -10.82 -9.55 -11.89
CA ALA A 169 -12.27 -9.67 -11.98
C ALA A 169 -12.81 -9.34 -13.38
N ILE A 170 -12.31 -8.27 -13.99
CA ILE A 170 -12.67 -7.85 -15.35
C ILE A 170 -12.20 -8.88 -16.38
N TYR A 171 -10.98 -9.40 -16.26
CA TYR A 171 -10.44 -10.39 -17.17
C TYR A 171 -11.21 -11.70 -17.11
N TRP A 172 -11.56 -12.18 -15.91
CA TRP A 172 -12.43 -13.36 -15.79
C TRP A 172 -13.75 -13.16 -16.53
N GLN A 173 -14.35 -11.97 -16.44
CA GLN A 173 -15.58 -11.64 -17.13
C GLN A 173 -15.39 -11.53 -18.66
N ALA A 174 -14.28 -10.96 -19.12
CA ALA A 174 -13.90 -10.89 -20.53
C ALA A 174 -13.69 -12.29 -21.12
N PHE A 175 -12.97 -13.15 -20.41
CA PHE A 175 -12.74 -14.54 -20.78
C PHE A 175 -14.07 -15.31 -20.90
N ARG A 176 -14.94 -15.18 -19.89
CA ARG A 176 -16.22 -15.91 -19.83
C ARG A 176 -17.26 -15.46 -20.85
N THR A 177 -17.31 -14.17 -21.15
CA THR A 177 -18.40 -13.60 -21.98
C THR A 177 -17.96 -13.17 -23.36
N GLY A 178 -16.65 -13.02 -23.61
CA GLY A 178 -16.12 -12.60 -24.91
C GLY A 178 -16.57 -11.20 -25.35
N LEU A 179 -17.32 -10.46 -24.51
CA LEU A 179 -17.88 -9.17 -24.88
C LEU A 179 -16.79 -8.10 -24.92
N THR A 180 -16.79 -7.31 -25.99
CA THR A 180 -15.84 -6.22 -26.25
C THR A 180 -15.71 -5.24 -25.08
N ARG A 181 -16.82 -4.91 -24.39
CA ARG A 181 -16.81 -3.98 -23.24
C ARG A 181 -15.87 -4.40 -22.11
N TRP A 182 -15.73 -5.71 -21.88
CA TRP A 182 -14.86 -6.22 -20.81
C TRP A 182 -13.39 -6.21 -21.22
N TRP A 183 -13.10 -6.37 -22.51
CA TRP A 183 -11.75 -6.19 -23.05
C TRP A 183 -11.32 -4.71 -23.04
N LEU A 184 -12.22 -3.79 -23.38
CA LEU A 184 -11.98 -2.35 -23.23
C LEU A 184 -11.71 -1.98 -21.77
N ALA A 185 -12.56 -2.47 -20.85
CA ALA A 185 -12.37 -2.26 -19.41
C ALA A 185 -11.04 -2.88 -18.90
N LEU A 186 -10.63 -4.03 -19.45
CA LEU A 186 -9.35 -4.66 -19.10
C LEU A 186 -8.18 -3.79 -19.56
N GLY A 187 -8.21 -3.29 -20.80
CA GLY A 187 -7.18 -2.40 -21.32
C GLY A 187 -7.07 -1.11 -20.51
N LEU A 188 -8.20 -0.51 -20.13
CA LEU A 188 -8.23 0.67 -19.26
C LEU A 188 -7.63 0.35 -17.88
N ALA A 189 -8.02 -0.76 -17.26
CA ALA A 189 -7.48 -1.18 -15.96
C ALA A 189 -5.98 -1.48 -16.01
N MET A 190 -5.48 -2.08 -17.10
CA MET A 190 -4.05 -2.33 -17.30
C MET A 190 -3.26 -1.04 -17.52
N GLY A 191 -3.78 -0.13 -18.36
CA GLY A 191 -3.14 1.17 -18.62
C GLY A 191 -3.08 2.03 -17.37
N LEU A 192 -4.19 2.13 -16.62
CA LEU A 192 -4.21 2.81 -15.32
C LEU A 192 -3.33 2.09 -14.29
N GLY A 193 -3.32 0.77 -14.26
CA GLY A 193 -2.40 0.00 -13.43
C GLY A 193 -0.92 0.29 -13.73
N ALA A 194 -0.57 0.50 -15.01
CA ALA A 194 0.78 0.89 -15.42
C ALA A 194 1.12 2.33 -14.98
N LEU A 195 0.13 3.23 -15.00
CA LEU A 195 0.23 4.56 -14.42
C LEU A 195 0.24 4.56 -12.88
N ALA A 196 -0.16 3.46 -12.23
CA ALA A 196 -0.01 3.27 -10.78
C ALA A 196 1.39 2.78 -10.44
N LYS A 197 1.85 1.71 -11.10
CA LYS A 197 3.17 1.12 -10.93
C LYS A 197 3.48 0.17 -12.09
N TYR A 198 4.69 0.24 -12.65
CA TYR A 198 5.12 -0.62 -13.77
C TYR A 198 5.02 -2.12 -13.49
N GLN A 199 5.02 -2.51 -12.22
CA GLN A 199 4.86 -3.89 -11.76
C GLN A 199 3.48 -4.50 -12.12
N ILE A 200 2.53 -3.73 -12.67
CA ILE A 200 1.31 -4.31 -13.30
C ILE A 200 1.66 -5.34 -14.39
N ALA A 201 2.87 -5.30 -14.95
CA ALA A 201 3.39 -6.31 -15.87
C ALA A 201 3.27 -7.74 -15.32
N VAL A 202 3.32 -7.93 -13.99
CA VAL A 202 3.10 -9.22 -13.34
C VAL A 202 1.66 -9.73 -13.56
N SER A 203 0.67 -8.84 -13.50
CA SER A 203 -0.72 -9.19 -13.82
C SER A 203 -0.91 -9.46 -15.31
N VAL A 204 -0.22 -8.73 -16.19
CA VAL A 204 -0.19 -9.05 -17.64
C VAL A 204 0.36 -10.46 -17.86
N ALA A 205 1.46 -10.83 -17.18
CA ALA A 205 2.01 -12.19 -17.25
C ALA A 205 1.01 -13.25 -16.77
N CYS A 206 0.25 -12.97 -15.70
CA CYS A 206 -0.83 -13.86 -15.24
C CYS A 206 -1.96 -14.01 -16.26
N ILE A 207 -2.39 -12.90 -16.88
CA ILE A 207 -3.40 -12.90 -17.95
C ILE A 207 -2.92 -13.75 -19.13
N LEU A 208 -1.70 -13.54 -19.59
CA LEU A 208 -1.11 -14.28 -20.71
C LEU A 208 -0.94 -15.76 -20.37
N ALA A 209 -0.43 -16.09 -19.17
CA ALA A 209 -0.29 -17.47 -18.72
C ALA A 209 -1.64 -18.20 -18.70
N PHE A 210 -2.69 -17.55 -18.19
CA PHE A 210 -4.03 -18.13 -18.19
C PHE A 210 -4.60 -18.26 -19.62
N TRP A 211 -4.48 -17.21 -20.44
CA TRP A 211 -4.92 -17.22 -21.83
C TRP A 211 -4.26 -18.36 -22.63
N LEU A 212 -2.96 -18.56 -22.42
CA LEU A 212 -2.19 -19.64 -23.03
C LEU A 212 -2.62 -21.02 -22.49
N HIS A 213 -2.78 -21.16 -21.18
CA HIS A 213 -3.21 -22.39 -20.54
C HIS A 213 -4.60 -22.84 -21.05
N GLN A 214 -5.51 -21.89 -21.26
CA GLN A 214 -6.84 -22.14 -21.84
C GLN A 214 -6.82 -22.28 -23.37
N ARG A 215 -5.65 -22.22 -24.02
CA ARG A 215 -5.49 -22.25 -25.48
C ARG A 215 -6.39 -21.25 -26.20
N SER A 216 -6.55 -20.07 -25.60
CA SER A 216 -7.52 -19.06 -26.05
C SER A 216 -7.17 -18.48 -27.42
N TRP A 217 -5.95 -18.71 -27.93
CA TRP A 217 -5.53 -18.33 -29.28
C TRP A 217 -6.37 -18.97 -30.39
N TRP A 218 -6.99 -20.13 -30.18
CA TRP A 218 -7.88 -20.75 -31.16
C TRP A 218 -9.21 -19.97 -31.32
N VAL A 219 -9.59 -19.16 -30.33
CA VAL A 219 -10.85 -18.42 -30.32
C VAL A 219 -10.64 -17.00 -30.84
N LEU A 220 -11.30 -16.65 -31.96
CA LEU A 220 -11.16 -15.34 -32.60
C LEU A 220 -11.55 -14.17 -31.68
N ALA A 221 -12.64 -14.32 -30.92
CA ALA A 221 -13.08 -13.30 -29.97
C ALA A 221 -12.04 -13.03 -28.87
N GLN A 222 -11.34 -14.07 -28.39
CA GLN A 222 -10.29 -13.94 -27.38
C GLN A 222 -9.04 -13.25 -27.95
N ARG A 223 -8.64 -13.57 -29.18
CA ARG A 223 -7.52 -12.90 -29.87
C ARG A 223 -7.79 -11.41 -30.09
N ARG A 224 -8.95 -11.09 -30.68
CA ARG A 224 -9.38 -9.71 -30.92
C ARG A 224 -9.53 -8.93 -29.62
N GLY A 225 -10.11 -9.56 -28.61
CA GLY A 225 -10.27 -8.98 -27.29
C GLY A 225 -8.93 -8.65 -26.61
N LEU A 226 -7.98 -9.59 -26.61
CA LEU A 226 -6.66 -9.35 -26.02
C LEU A 226 -5.90 -8.25 -26.76
N LEU A 227 -5.94 -8.23 -28.10
CA LEU A 227 -5.36 -7.15 -28.91
C LEU A 227 -6.00 -5.79 -28.57
N LEU A 228 -7.32 -5.73 -28.47
CA LEU A 228 -8.04 -4.52 -28.12
C LEU A 228 -7.66 -4.02 -26.72
N ALA A 229 -7.58 -4.91 -25.74
CA ALA A 229 -7.13 -4.57 -24.40
C ALA A 229 -5.69 -4.02 -24.41
N ALA A 230 -4.79 -4.62 -25.18
CA ALA A 230 -3.42 -4.15 -25.34
C ALA A 230 -3.37 -2.75 -25.96
N LEU A 231 -4.11 -2.50 -27.04
CA LEU A 231 -4.17 -1.19 -27.70
C LEU A 231 -4.70 -0.09 -26.77
N VAL A 232 -5.77 -0.38 -26.02
CA VAL A 232 -6.31 0.58 -25.04
C VAL A 232 -5.32 0.83 -23.91
N SER A 233 -4.67 -0.21 -23.39
CA SER A 233 -3.65 -0.08 -22.35
C SER A 233 -2.48 0.80 -22.80
N ILE A 234 -1.99 0.58 -24.03
CA ILE A 234 -0.93 1.40 -24.63
C ILE A 234 -1.40 2.84 -24.78
N LEU A 235 -2.60 3.07 -25.31
CA LEU A 235 -3.14 4.42 -25.49
C LEU A 235 -3.23 5.19 -24.17
N VAL A 236 -3.73 4.56 -23.11
CA VAL A 236 -3.82 5.16 -21.77
C VAL A 236 -2.44 5.47 -21.18
N PHE A 237 -1.46 4.60 -21.41
CA PHE A 237 -0.10 4.77 -20.89
C PHE A 237 0.76 5.72 -21.73
N THR A 238 0.39 5.98 -22.98
CA THR A 238 1.17 6.78 -23.95
C THR A 238 1.55 8.18 -23.46
N PRO A 239 0.66 8.97 -22.82
CA PRO A 239 1.03 10.29 -22.30
C PRO A 239 2.18 10.24 -21.31
N HIS A 240 2.24 9.20 -20.46
CA HIS A 240 3.34 9.00 -19.53
C HIS A 240 4.63 8.60 -20.26
N VAL A 241 4.56 7.83 -21.35
CA VAL A 241 5.75 7.52 -22.17
C VAL A 241 6.34 8.78 -22.80
N LEU A 242 5.51 9.69 -23.28
CA LEU A 242 5.97 10.99 -23.79
C LEU A 242 6.60 11.84 -22.69
N TRP A 243 5.99 11.85 -21.49
CA TRP A 243 6.57 12.51 -20.32
C TRP A 243 7.91 11.91 -19.91
N LEU A 244 8.05 10.58 -19.90
CA LEU A 244 9.30 9.88 -19.60
C LEU A 244 10.42 10.33 -20.54
N ARG A 245 10.15 10.42 -21.85
CA ARG A 245 11.13 10.89 -22.83
C ARG A 245 11.58 12.34 -22.54
N ALA A 246 10.66 13.20 -22.12
CA ALA A 246 10.97 14.59 -21.80
C ALA A 246 11.74 14.78 -20.47
N HIS A 247 11.76 13.75 -19.61
CA HIS A 247 12.40 13.78 -18.28
C HIS A 247 13.45 12.67 -18.15
N ASP A 248 14.13 12.34 -19.25
CA ASP A 248 15.23 11.38 -19.32
C ASP A 248 14.96 10.02 -18.67
N PHE A 249 13.70 9.57 -18.67
CA PHE A 249 13.28 8.33 -18.03
C PHE A 249 13.64 8.26 -16.52
N ALA A 250 13.60 9.38 -15.81
CA ALA A 250 13.99 9.48 -14.39
C ALA A 250 13.45 8.36 -13.48
N PRO A 251 12.16 7.93 -13.54
CA PRO A 251 11.65 6.81 -12.74
C PRO A 251 12.38 5.48 -13.01
N ILE A 252 12.74 5.23 -14.26
CA ILE A 252 13.44 4.00 -14.67
C ILE A 252 14.88 4.07 -14.16
N GLN A 253 15.56 5.20 -14.32
CA GLN A 253 16.91 5.38 -13.79
C GLN A 253 16.94 5.19 -12.26
N TYR A 254 15.98 5.77 -11.55
CA TYR A 254 15.83 5.57 -10.11
C TYR A 254 15.63 4.10 -9.74
N ALA A 255 14.75 3.38 -10.45
CA ALA A 255 14.54 1.95 -10.21
C ALA A 255 15.80 1.14 -10.50
N THR A 256 16.55 1.44 -11.56
CA THR A 256 17.83 0.80 -11.90
C THR A 256 18.91 1.08 -10.86
N SER A 257 19.04 2.31 -10.35
CA SER A 257 20.06 2.63 -9.35
C SER A 257 19.78 2.05 -7.98
N THR A 258 18.51 1.75 -7.66
CA THR A 258 18.11 1.32 -6.30
C THR A 258 17.74 -0.15 -6.17
N SER A 259 17.16 -0.79 -7.19
CA SER A 259 16.63 -2.16 -7.05
C SER A 259 16.77 -3.03 -8.28
N LEU A 260 16.76 -2.47 -9.49
CA LEU A 260 16.89 -3.23 -10.75
C LEU A 260 18.35 -3.33 -11.24
N GLY A 261 19.32 -2.75 -10.54
CA GLY A 261 20.74 -2.86 -10.89
C GLY A 261 21.25 -4.29 -10.67
N LEU A 262 22.22 -4.71 -11.50
CA LEU A 262 22.84 -6.05 -11.51
C LEU A 262 23.76 -6.29 -10.30
N HIS A 263 23.37 -5.83 -9.11
CA HIS A 263 24.21 -5.83 -7.91
C HIS A 263 24.40 -7.25 -7.34
N ALA A 264 23.36 -8.09 -7.41
CA ALA A 264 23.43 -9.44 -6.85
C ALA A 264 23.98 -10.48 -7.86
N GLN A 265 25.12 -11.08 -7.53
CA GLN A 265 25.80 -12.10 -8.34
C GLN A 265 25.84 -13.46 -7.65
N GLY A 266 25.85 -14.54 -8.44
CA GLY A 266 26.03 -15.91 -7.97
C GLY A 266 25.04 -16.32 -6.86
N LEU A 267 25.56 -16.87 -5.77
CA LEU A 267 24.78 -17.36 -4.62
C LEU A 267 23.98 -16.26 -3.92
N HIS A 268 24.50 -15.02 -3.87
CA HIS A 268 23.81 -13.91 -3.21
C HIS A 268 22.44 -13.63 -3.84
N ARG A 269 22.36 -13.71 -5.17
CA ARG A 269 21.10 -13.58 -5.92
C ARG A 269 20.06 -14.62 -5.51
N TRP A 270 20.50 -15.86 -5.31
CA TRP A 270 19.63 -16.94 -4.86
C TRP A 270 19.13 -16.66 -3.44
N PHE A 271 20.03 -16.28 -2.53
CA PHE A 271 19.67 -15.94 -1.16
C PHE A 271 18.67 -14.79 -1.09
N GLU A 272 18.87 -13.69 -1.82
CA GLU A 272 17.93 -12.57 -1.85
C GLU A 272 16.55 -12.97 -2.39
N SER A 273 16.51 -13.74 -3.48
CA SER A 273 15.27 -14.20 -4.09
C SER A 273 14.49 -15.16 -3.17
N MET A 274 15.20 -16.05 -2.47
CA MET A 274 14.60 -16.97 -1.51
C MET A 274 14.20 -16.28 -0.21
N HIS A 275 15.00 -15.33 0.27
CA HIS A 275 14.67 -14.50 1.42
C HIS A 275 13.37 -13.74 1.16
N TRP A 276 13.22 -13.14 -0.02
CA TRP A 276 11.96 -12.50 -0.42
C TRP A 276 10.78 -13.46 -0.38
N LEU A 277 10.91 -14.66 -0.96
CA LEU A 277 9.85 -15.68 -0.98
C LEU A 277 9.49 -16.18 0.42
N VAL A 278 10.49 -16.42 1.25
CA VAL A 278 10.35 -16.84 2.65
C VAL A 278 9.66 -15.76 3.46
N ASP A 279 10.03 -14.47 3.30
CA ASP A 279 9.31 -13.36 3.93
C ASP A 279 7.85 -13.33 3.49
N GLN A 280 7.57 -13.46 2.19
CA GLN A 280 6.20 -13.43 1.68
C GLN A 280 5.33 -14.53 2.30
N LEU A 281 5.84 -15.76 2.38
CA LEU A 281 5.06 -16.92 2.80
C LEU A 281 5.07 -17.17 4.30
N LEU A 282 6.20 -16.96 4.98
CA LEU A 282 6.42 -17.36 6.38
C LEU A 282 6.48 -16.18 7.34
N ASN A 283 6.54 -14.94 6.86
CA ASN A 283 6.39 -13.75 7.70
C ASN A 283 5.05 -13.05 7.38
N ARG A 284 4.89 -12.54 6.15
CA ARG A 284 3.75 -11.70 5.77
C ARG A 284 2.43 -12.47 5.75
N ALA A 285 2.42 -13.66 5.16
CA ALA A 285 1.22 -14.48 5.02
C ALA A 285 1.01 -15.49 6.15
N LEU A 286 1.94 -15.63 7.09
CA LEU A 286 1.86 -16.63 8.16
C LEU A 286 0.56 -16.54 8.97
N PRO A 287 0.06 -15.36 9.39
CA PRO A 287 -1.21 -15.30 10.12
C PRO A 287 -2.41 -15.78 9.27
N ALA A 288 -2.38 -15.56 7.96
CA ALA A 288 -3.40 -16.10 7.06
C ALA A 288 -3.40 -17.64 7.04
N TRP A 289 -2.22 -18.26 7.03
CA TRP A 289 -2.06 -19.71 7.09
C TRP A 289 -2.51 -20.29 8.43
N ILE A 290 -2.23 -19.60 9.53
CA ILE A 290 -2.75 -19.97 10.85
C ILE A 290 -4.28 -19.96 10.84
N LEU A 291 -4.93 -18.92 10.31
CA LEU A 291 -6.38 -18.88 10.23
C LEU A 291 -6.95 -20.03 9.37
N LEU A 292 -6.36 -20.30 8.21
CA LEU A 292 -6.78 -21.43 7.37
C LEU A 292 -6.56 -22.78 8.08
N GLY A 293 -5.44 -22.94 8.78
CA GLY A 293 -5.15 -24.14 9.58
C GLY A 293 -6.16 -24.38 10.70
N LEU A 294 -6.49 -23.34 11.46
CA LEU A 294 -7.54 -23.38 12.50
C LEU A 294 -8.91 -23.70 11.90
N THR A 295 -9.23 -23.12 10.75
CA THR A 295 -10.46 -23.38 10.00
C THR A 295 -10.57 -24.86 9.63
N VAL A 296 -9.51 -25.45 9.07
CA VAL A 296 -9.44 -26.89 8.73
C VAL A 296 -9.52 -27.76 9.98
N TYR A 297 -8.84 -27.38 11.07
CA TYR A 297 -8.87 -28.10 12.33
C TYR A 297 -10.28 -28.18 12.94
N HIS A 298 -10.99 -27.05 12.99
CA HIS A 298 -12.38 -27.00 13.47
C HIS A 298 -13.30 -27.84 12.59
N LEU A 299 -13.12 -27.81 11.26
CA LEU A 299 -13.91 -28.64 10.35
C LEU A 299 -13.72 -30.13 10.64
N ARG A 300 -12.48 -30.59 10.84
CA ARG A 300 -12.19 -32.00 11.17
C ARG A 300 -12.78 -32.43 12.52
N ARG A 301 -12.83 -31.52 13.50
CA ARG A 301 -13.48 -31.79 14.80
C ARG A 301 -15.01 -31.87 14.70
N GLN A 302 -15.62 -31.06 13.83
CA GLN A 302 -17.08 -31.05 13.62
C GLN A 302 -17.57 -32.23 12.78
N SER A 303 -16.69 -32.88 12.00
CA SER A 303 -17.03 -34.07 11.21
C SER A 303 -16.10 -35.25 11.53
N PRO A 304 -16.31 -35.99 12.65
CA PRO A 304 -15.46 -37.12 13.00
C PRO A 304 -15.57 -38.30 12.03
N ARG A 305 -16.71 -38.46 11.34
CA ARG A 305 -16.98 -39.52 10.35
C ARG A 305 -18.07 -39.04 9.38
N GLY A 306 -17.84 -39.15 8.08
CA GLY A 306 -18.89 -38.95 7.08
C GLY A 306 -18.35 -38.41 5.75
N HIS A 307 -18.45 -39.22 4.70
CA HIS A 307 -18.28 -38.75 3.32
C HIS A 307 -19.22 -37.56 3.09
N VAL A 308 -18.65 -36.39 2.79
CA VAL A 308 -19.44 -35.26 2.31
C VAL A 308 -20.01 -35.67 0.95
N PRO A 309 -21.34 -35.64 0.73
CA PRO A 309 -21.89 -35.91 -0.58
C PRO A 309 -21.27 -34.92 -1.56
N LEU A 310 -20.65 -35.43 -2.64
CA LEU A 310 -20.27 -34.61 -3.77
C LEU A 310 -21.52 -33.85 -4.23
N SER A 311 -21.55 -32.54 -3.96
CA SER A 311 -22.53 -31.66 -4.58
C SER A 311 -22.39 -31.86 -6.09
N LYS A 312 -23.45 -32.41 -6.71
CA LYS A 312 -23.50 -32.82 -8.12
C LYS A 312 -23.42 -31.65 -9.11
N THR A 313 -23.25 -30.42 -8.66
CA THR A 313 -23.11 -29.23 -9.51
C THR A 313 -21.78 -28.56 -9.27
N VAL A 314 -20.71 -29.24 -9.70
CA VAL A 314 -19.46 -28.53 -10.01
C VAL A 314 -19.80 -27.57 -11.16
N PRO A 315 -19.65 -26.24 -11.00
CA PRO A 315 -19.90 -25.32 -12.11
C PRO A 315 -19.04 -25.78 -13.30
N GLU A 316 -19.62 -25.82 -14.49
CA GLU A 316 -18.97 -26.28 -15.74
C GLU A 316 -17.58 -25.65 -15.97
N THR A 317 -17.33 -24.48 -15.39
CA THR A 317 -16.04 -23.76 -15.42
C THR A 317 -15.09 -24.03 -14.26
N ALA A 318 -15.28 -25.08 -13.46
CA ALA A 318 -14.45 -25.36 -12.29
C ALA A 318 -12.95 -25.58 -12.61
N PRO A 319 -12.56 -26.28 -13.71
CA PRO A 319 -11.16 -26.42 -14.07
C PRO A 319 -10.51 -25.09 -14.45
N ALA A 320 -11.17 -24.29 -15.30
CA ALA A 320 -10.67 -22.98 -15.72
C ALA A 320 -10.56 -22.01 -14.55
N SER A 321 -11.59 -21.92 -13.70
CA SER A 321 -11.55 -21.06 -12.51
C SER A 321 -10.50 -21.49 -11.50
N ARG A 322 -10.22 -22.80 -11.37
CA ARG A 322 -9.12 -23.30 -10.53
C ARG A 322 -7.77 -22.86 -11.08
N ALA A 323 -7.54 -23.07 -12.38
CA ALA A 323 -6.31 -22.62 -13.03
C ALA A 323 -6.12 -21.10 -12.90
N PHE A 324 -7.19 -20.32 -13.06
CA PHE A 324 -7.18 -18.88 -12.88
C PHE A 324 -6.69 -18.48 -11.48
N LEU A 325 -7.25 -19.07 -10.43
CA LEU A 325 -6.87 -18.77 -9.04
C LEU A 325 -5.42 -19.19 -8.74
N LEU A 326 -4.99 -20.35 -9.24
CA LEU A 326 -3.61 -20.80 -9.07
C LEU A 326 -2.62 -19.89 -9.79
N ILE A 327 -2.92 -19.46 -11.01
CA ILE A 327 -2.07 -18.55 -11.78
C ILE A 327 -1.99 -17.18 -11.10
N TYR A 328 -3.11 -16.59 -10.69
CA TYR A 328 -3.08 -15.29 -10.01
C TYR A 328 -2.46 -15.34 -8.61
N GLY A 329 -2.57 -16.45 -7.89
CA GLY A 329 -2.01 -16.58 -6.54
C GLY A 329 -0.55 -17.01 -6.49
N LEU A 330 -0.11 -17.90 -7.41
CA LEU A 330 1.27 -18.41 -7.44
C LEU A 330 2.13 -17.71 -8.51
N GLY A 331 1.52 -17.27 -9.61
CA GLY A 331 2.21 -16.62 -10.73
C GLY A 331 3.05 -15.41 -10.31
N PRO A 332 2.53 -14.47 -9.50
CA PRO A 332 3.33 -13.36 -9.00
C PRO A 332 4.54 -13.80 -8.16
N LEU A 333 4.39 -14.81 -7.31
CA LEU A 333 5.50 -15.33 -6.49
C LEU A 333 6.60 -15.94 -7.38
N VAL A 334 6.19 -16.77 -8.34
CA VAL A 334 7.11 -17.38 -9.31
C VAL A 334 7.78 -16.31 -10.18
N PHE A 335 7.01 -15.34 -10.66
CA PHE A 335 7.52 -14.26 -11.51
C PHE A 335 8.56 -13.42 -10.78
N MET A 336 8.30 -13.01 -9.54
CA MET A 336 9.20 -12.16 -8.78
C MET A 336 10.50 -12.90 -8.44
N VAL A 337 10.41 -14.16 -8.02
CA VAL A 337 11.59 -15.01 -7.79
C VAL A 337 12.38 -15.22 -9.08
N ALA A 338 11.70 -15.52 -10.20
CA ALA A 338 12.36 -15.68 -11.49
C ALA A 338 13.03 -14.38 -11.94
N MET A 339 12.40 -13.23 -11.73
CA MET A 339 12.99 -11.93 -12.02
C MET A 339 14.26 -11.72 -11.18
N GLY A 340 14.20 -11.92 -9.86
CA GLY A 340 15.38 -11.82 -8.99
C GLY A 340 16.51 -12.75 -9.43
N LEU A 341 16.22 -14.01 -9.76
CA LEU A 341 17.19 -15.02 -10.20
C LEU A 341 17.77 -14.76 -11.61
N LEU A 342 16.97 -14.26 -12.55
CA LEU A 342 17.41 -14.05 -13.93
C LEU A 342 18.13 -12.71 -14.10
N THR A 343 17.61 -11.64 -13.52
CA THR A 343 18.16 -10.29 -13.69
C THR A 343 19.12 -9.90 -12.59
N GLY A 344 19.06 -10.51 -11.40
CA GLY A 344 19.83 -10.03 -10.25
C GLY A 344 19.24 -8.79 -9.58
N ALA A 345 17.98 -8.47 -9.87
CA ALA A 345 17.26 -7.40 -9.20
C ALA A 345 17.13 -7.68 -7.69
N GLU A 346 17.38 -6.67 -6.88
CA GLU A 346 17.15 -6.68 -5.44
C GLU A 346 15.64 -6.58 -5.17
N LEU A 347 15.06 -7.68 -4.72
CA LEU A 347 13.62 -7.78 -4.52
C LEU A 347 13.23 -7.10 -3.21
N GLN A 348 12.71 -5.88 -3.32
CA GLN A 348 12.14 -5.18 -2.18
C GLN A 348 10.98 -5.99 -1.60
N LEU A 349 11.01 -6.25 -0.28
CA LEU A 349 10.00 -7.09 0.38
C LEU A 349 8.58 -6.61 0.09
N HIS A 350 8.35 -5.30 0.16
CA HIS A 350 7.04 -4.69 -0.06
C HIS A 350 6.49 -4.84 -1.51
N TRP A 351 7.27 -5.34 -2.46
CA TRP A 351 6.79 -5.63 -3.82
C TRP A 351 5.78 -6.79 -3.88
N GLY A 352 5.60 -7.57 -2.80
CA GLY A 352 4.55 -8.59 -2.70
C GLY A 352 3.16 -8.05 -2.35
N THR A 353 3.05 -6.82 -1.83
CA THR A 353 1.78 -6.21 -1.38
C THR A 353 0.63 -6.29 -2.40
N PRO A 354 0.82 -6.03 -3.70
CA PRO A 354 -0.30 -6.05 -4.65
C PRO A 354 -0.87 -7.43 -4.96
N PHE A 355 -0.16 -8.51 -4.59
CA PHE A 355 -0.40 -9.85 -5.16
C PHE A 355 -0.79 -10.89 -4.11
N LEU A 356 -0.33 -10.76 -2.86
CA LEU A 356 -0.53 -11.79 -1.84
C LEU A 356 -2.00 -12.06 -1.50
N LEU A 357 -2.92 -11.15 -1.82
CA LEU A 357 -4.36 -11.39 -1.61
C LEU A 357 -4.84 -12.64 -2.36
N PHE A 358 -4.31 -12.89 -3.56
CA PHE A 358 -4.66 -14.07 -4.37
C PHE A 358 -3.90 -15.35 -3.98
N ALA A 359 -2.82 -15.25 -3.18
CA ALA A 359 -2.13 -16.43 -2.66
C ALA A 359 -3.06 -17.27 -1.75
N VAL A 360 -3.96 -16.61 -1.01
CA VAL A 360 -4.93 -17.27 -0.12
C VAL A 360 -5.87 -18.22 -0.89
N PRO A 361 -6.66 -17.77 -1.88
CA PRO A 361 -7.49 -18.67 -2.66
C PRO A 361 -6.65 -19.72 -3.41
N ALA A 362 -5.43 -19.42 -3.87
CA ALA A 362 -4.57 -20.44 -4.47
C ALA A 362 -4.23 -21.58 -3.50
N VAL A 363 -3.85 -21.28 -2.25
CA VAL A 363 -3.62 -22.29 -1.21
C VAL A 363 -4.89 -23.09 -0.90
N MET A 364 -6.05 -22.43 -0.84
CA MET A 364 -7.34 -23.10 -0.67
C MET A 364 -7.66 -24.06 -1.84
N GLU A 365 -7.29 -23.71 -3.08
CA GLU A 365 -7.43 -24.57 -4.27
C GLU A 365 -6.42 -25.74 -4.30
N LEU A 366 -5.23 -25.56 -3.71
CA LEU A 366 -4.24 -26.63 -3.53
C LEU A 366 -4.68 -27.65 -2.47
N ALA A 367 -5.38 -27.23 -1.42
CA ALA A 367 -6.03 -28.15 -0.49
C ALA A 367 -7.09 -29.02 -1.19
N GLY A 368 -7.69 -28.49 -2.27
CA GLY A 368 -8.58 -29.21 -3.17
C GLY A 368 -9.85 -29.72 -2.47
N GLN A 369 -10.39 -30.84 -2.97
CA GLN A 369 -11.60 -31.46 -2.43
C GLN A 369 -11.42 -32.06 -1.02
N ARG A 370 -10.19 -32.11 -0.49
CA ARG A 370 -9.91 -32.62 0.86
C ARG A 370 -10.50 -31.72 1.95
N VAL A 371 -10.84 -30.47 1.61
CA VAL A 371 -11.43 -29.50 2.54
C VAL A 371 -12.76 -29.01 1.98
N ALA A 372 -13.84 -29.32 2.68
CA ALA A 372 -15.17 -28.80 2.37
C ALA A 372 -15.32 -27.38 2.94
N TRP A 373 -14.67 -26.38 2.33
CA TRP A 373 -14.70 -24.98 2.79
C TRP A 373 -16.11 -24.42 3.01
N ARG A 374 -17.11 -24.93 2.26
CA ARG A 374 -18.52 -24.53 2.38
C ARG A 374 -19.22 -25.06 3.63
N ALA A 375 -18.70 -26.14 4.23
CA ALA A 375 -19.30 -26.79 5.40
C ALA A 375 -18.79 -26.20 6.72
N VAL A 376 -17.84 -25.27 6.69
CA VAL A 376 -17.27 -24.68 7.91
C VAL A 376 -18.28 -23.75 8.57
N SER A 377 -18.43 -23.88 9.89
CA SER A 377 -19.19 -22.92 10.70
C SER A 377 -18.62 -21.51 10.57
N ARG A 378 -19.41 -20.58 10.02
CA ARG A 378 -19.04 -19.16 9.89
C ARG A 378 -18.61 -18.56 11.23
N ARG A 379 -19.32 -18.88 12.32
CA ARG A 379 -19.01 -18.40 13.67
C ARG A 379 -17.60 -18.75 14.10
N SER A 380 -17.17 -20.00 13.87
CA SER A 380 -15.82 -20.45 14.25
C SER A 380 -14.72 -19.68 13.50
N VAL A 381 -14.92 -19.41 12.21
CA VAL A 381 -13.96 -18.65 11.40
C VAL A 381 -13.87 -17.20 11.86
N TYR A 382 -15.01 -16.54 12.12
CA TYR A 382 -15.02 -15.16 12.62
C TYR A 382 -14.40 -15.05 14.02
N LEU A 383 -14.61 -16.02 14.91
CA LEU A 383 -13.96 -16.04 16.23
C LEU A 383 -12.45 -16.22 16.12
N ALA A 384 -11.98 -17.16 15.29
CA ALA A 384 -10.55 -17.36 15.05
C ALA A 384 -9.91 -16.12 14.40
N PHE A 385 -10.62 -15.49 13.46
CA PHE A 385 -10.22 -14.23 12.85
C PHE A 385 -10.11 -13.13 13.90
N ALA A 386 -11.14 -12.90 14.71
CA ALA A 386 -11.13 -11.88 15.75
C ALA A 386 -10.01 -12.09 16.78
N ALA A 387 -9.79 -13.33 17.23
CA ALA A 387 -8.69 -13.67 18.14
C ALA A 387 -7.33 -13.34 17.52
N LEU A 388 -7.12 -13.71 16.25
CA LEU A 388 -5.87 -13.41 15.56
C LEU A 388 -5.67 -11.91 15.33
N GLN A 389 -6.74 -11.17 15.01
CA GLN A 389 -6.68 -9.71 14.90
C GLN A 389 -6.32 -9.06 16.23
N VAL A 390 -6.86 -9.53 17.37
CA VAL A 390 -6.46 -9.04 18.70
C VAL A 390 -4.96 -9.26 18.94
N VAL A 391 -4.43 -10.44 18.60
CA VAL A 391 -2.99 -10.72 18.73
C VAL A 391 -2.15 -9.76 17.87
N LEU A 392 -2.55 -9.53 16.62
CA LEU A 392 -1.85 -8.62 15.71
C LEU A 392 -1.91 -7.16 16.19
N LEU A 393 -3.07 -6.70 16.67
CA LEU A 393 -3.24 -5.35 17.24
C LEU A 393 -2.37 -5.17 18.49
N LEU A 394 -2.32 -6.17 19.37
CA LEU A 394 -1.47 -6.15 20.56
C LEU A 394 0.01 -6.11 20.19
N GLN A 395 0.45 -6.96 19.24
CA GLN A 395 1.83 -6.98 18.76
C GLN A 395 2.23 -5.61 18.18
N ASP A 396 1.39 -5.00 17.35
CA ASP A 396 1.67 -3.68 16.76
C ASP A 396 1.72 -2.58 17.83
N GLY A 397 0.78 -2.59 18.78
CA GLY A 397 0.77 -1.64 19.90
C GLY A 397 2.00 -1.76 20.80
N LEU A 398 2.42 -2.99 21.14
CA LEU A 398 3.60 -3.26 21.97
C LEU A 398 4.90 -2.82 21.31
N SER A 399 5.02 -2.96 19.99
CA SER A 399 6.22 -2.59 19.24
C SER A 399 6.31 -1.10 18.88
N SER A 400 5.27 -0.34 19.23
CA SER A 400 5.13 1.07 18.87
C SER A 400 5.86 2.03 19.83
N PRO A 401 6.01 3.33 19.48
CA PRO A 401 6.55 4.36 20.36
C PRO A 401 5.83 4.50 21.71
N ARG A 402 4.57 4.04 21.78
CA ARG A 402 3.75 4.04 23.01
C ARG A 402 3.80 2.72 23.77
N GLY A 403 4.45 1.70 23.20
CA GLY A 403 4.69 0.41 23.84
C GLY A 403 5.92 0.42 24.75
N PRO A 404 6.13 -0.66 25.53
CA PRO A 404 7.29 -0.79 26.40
C PRO A 404 8.60 -0.79 25.60
N THR A 405 9.63 -0.10 26.10
CA THR A 405 10.91 0.10 25.40
C THR A 405 11.59 -1.19 24.93
N VAL A 406 11.41 -2.30 25.65
CA VAL A 406 11.97 -3.62 25.30
C VAL A 406 11.38 -4.19 24.01
N PHE A 407 10.13 -3.83 23.67
CA PHE A 407 9.44 -4.32 22.48
C PHE A 407 9.48 -3.33 21.32
N GLN A 408 9.92 -2.09 21.55
CA GLN A 408 9.99 -1.06 20.53
C GLN A 408 10.93 -1.48 19.40
N ASP A 409 10.50 -1.20 18.18
CA ASP A 409 11.32 -1.41 16.98
C ASP A 409 12.03 -0.12 16.55
N GLY A 410 12.92 -0.24 15.57
CA GLY A 410 13.65 0.90 14.97
C GLY A 410 12.95 1.49 13.74
N HIS A 411 11.65 1.28 13.55
CA HIS A 411 10.97 1.71 12.32
C HIS A 411 10.75 3.24 12.27
N TRP A 412 10.55 3.77 11.06
CA TRP A 412 10.26 5.19 10.81
C TRP A 412 9.11 5.77 11.65
N ARG A 413 8.13 4.95 12.05
CA ARG A 413 7.02 5.38 12.92
C ARG A 413 7.46 5.94 14.27
N MET A 414 8.71 5.67 14.69
CA MET A 414 9.35 6.18 15.90
C MET A 414 9.91 7.61 15.74
N PHE A 415 10.06 8.10 14.50
CA PHE A 415 10.54 9.44 14.25
C PHE A 415 9.50 10.46 14.71
N ASP A 416 9.87 11.34 15.65
CA ASP A 416 8.97 12.35 16.22
C ASP A 416 9.07 13.67 15.44
N SER A 417 8.34 13.76 14.34
CA SER A 417 8.32 14.96 13.50
C SER A 417 7.75 16.18 14.23
N ALA A 418 6.83 16.00 15.17
CA ALA A 418 6.26 17.09 15.95
C ALA A 418 7.30 17.69 16.90
N ALA A 419 8.08 16.85 17.58
CA ALA A 419 9.19 17.32 18.42
C ALA A 419 10.30 17.98 17.60
N LEU A 420 10.56 17.51 16.37
CA LEU A 420 11.50 18.17 15.46
C LEU A 420 11.00 19.58 15.08
N ALA A 421 9.72 19.71 14.70
CA ALA A 421 9.14 21.01 14.38
C ALA A 421 9.22 21.99 15.55
N GLN A 422 8.89 21.53 16.77
CA GLN A 422 9.01 22.34 17.99
C GLN A 422 10.44 22.84 18.24
N ALA A 423 11.45 22.04 17.93
CA ALA A 423 12.85 22.41 18.11
C ALA A 423 13.36 23.42 17.06
N VAL A 424 12.81 23.39 15.85
CA VAL A 424 13.34 24.14 14.70
C VAL A 424 12.52 25.38 14.37
N GLU A 425 11.20 25.36 14.54
CA GLU A 425 10.28 26.38 14.01
C GLU A 425 10.57 27.80 14.50
N GLY A 426 10.67 28.01 15.82
CA GLY A 426 10.91 29.33 16.41
C GLY A 426 12.23 29.96 15.93
N PRO A 427 13.37 29.27 16.12
CA PRO A 427 14.67 29.73 15.62
C PRO A 427 14.71 29.94 14.09
N ALA A 428 14.12 29.03 13.31
CA ALA A 428 14.09 29.14 11.85
C ALA A 428 13.25 30.33 11.37
N ARG A 429 12.08 30.56 11.97
CA ARG A 429 11.21 31.71 11.68
C ARG A 429 11.92 33.04 11.98
N ALA A 430 12.68 33.09 13.06
CA ALA A 430 13.49 34.26 13.41
C ALA A 430 14.61 34.50 12.37
N ALA A 431 15.29 33.44 11.93
CA ALA A 431 16.37 33.54 10.94
C ALA A 431 15.86 33.89 9.52
N LEU A 432 14.66 33.45 9.16
CA LEU A 432 14.01 33.76 7.87
C LEU A 432 13.26 35.10 7.87
N ASN A 433 13.23 35.83 9.00
CA ASN A 433 12.49 37.08 9.18
C ASN A 433 10.98 36.97 8.87
N GLY A 434 10.37 35.82 9.13
CA GLY A 434 8.97 35.58 8.80
C GLY A 434 8.67 34.12 8.52
N ASP A 435 7.67 33.88 7.67
CA ASP A 435 7.12 32.56 7.41
C ASP A 435 8.11 31.61 6.74
N ILE A 436 8.03 30.34 7.12
CA ILE A 436 8.79 29.25 6.52
C ILE A 436 8.03 28.79 5.27
N CYS A 437 8.36 29.33 4.10
CA CYS A 437 7.67 28.97 2.85
C CYS A 437 8.19 27.67 2.21
N VAL A 438 9.48 27.35 2.41
CA VAL A 438 10.16 26.22 1.78
C VAL A 438 11.03 25.49 2.80
N VAL A 439 10.95 24.16 2.80
CA VAL A 439 11.89 23.28 3.50
C VAL A 439 12.65 22.46 2.47
N SER A 440 13.98 22.54 2.48
CA SER A 440 14.87 21.80 1.58
C SER A 440 15.58 20.68 2.33
N GLY A 441 15.68 19.48 1.76
CA GLY A 441 16.41 18.38 2.39
C GLY A 441 15.93 16.98 2.00
N PRO A 442 16.37 15.93 2.73
CA PRO A 442 15.96 14.55 2.48
C PRO A 442 14.43 14.41 2.53
N PRO A 443 13.80 13.71 1.56
CA PRO A 443 12.35 13.77 1.34
C PRO A 443 11.52 13.31 2.56
N ALA A 444 11.98 12.29 3.29
CA ALA A 444 11.28 11.77 4.46
C ALA A 444 11.28 12.80 5.61
N VAL A 445 12.44 13.34 5.96
CA VAL A 445 12.60 14.29 7.08
C VAL A 445 12.01 15.65 6.74
N ALA A 446 12.36 16.20 5.56
CA ALA A 446 11.86 17.50 5.12
C ALA A 446 10.33 17.51 4.97
N GLY A 447 9.75 16.45 4.40
CA GLY A 447 8.31 16.32 4.28
C GLY A 447 7.61 16.08 5.62
N ALA A 448 8.19 15.30 6.52
CA ALA A 448 7.64 15.12 7.87
C ALA A 448 7.64 16.43 8.66
N LEU A 449 8.73 17.20 8.58
CA LEU A 449 8.84 18.52 9.20
C LEU A 449 7.81 19.49 8.60
N ALA A 450 7.71 19.56 7.27
CA ALA A 450 6.77 20.46 6.59
C ALA A 450 5.31 20.21 6.97
N LEU A 451 4.93 18.97 7.24
CA LEU A 451 3.57 18.62 7.70
C LEU A 451 3.23 19.13 9.10
N GLN A 452 4.25 19.38 9.94
CA GLN A 452 4.09 19.78 11.33
C GLN A 452 4.24 21.29 11.55
N LEU A 453 4.97 21.98 10.66
CA LEU A 453 5.12 23.43 10.71
C LEU A 453 3.79 24.15 10.43
N ALA A 454 3.54 25.25 11.14
CA ALA A 454 2.28 26.00 11.01
C ALA A 454 2.03 26.53 9.59
N ASP A 455 3.09 26.97 8.91
CA ASP A 455 3.01 27.59 7.58
C ASP A 455 2.79 26.56 6.43
N ARG A 456 2.90 25.26 6.73
CA ARG A 456 2.85 24.16 5.74
C ARG A 456 3.72 24.42 4.51
N PRO A 457 5.05 24.59 4.69
CA PRO A 457 5.98 24.87 3.60
C PRO A 457 5.92 23.84 2.50
N LYS A 458 6.29 24.25 1.28
CA LYS A 458 6.57 23.32 0.21
C LYS A 458 7.93 22.67 0.41
N VAL A 459 8.05 21.40 0.02
CA VAL A 459 9.31 20.66 0.16
C VAL A 459 10.13 20.75 -1.12
N LEU A 460 11.37 21.22 -1.03
CA LEU A 460 12.38 21.14 -2.09
C LEU A 460 13.23 19.90 -1.84
N ILE A 461 12.90 18.79 -2.51
CA ILE A 461 13.53 17.48 -2.28
C ILE A 461 15.01 17.58 -2.65
N ASP A 462 15.90 17.34 -1.68
CA ASP A 462 17.36 17.34 -1.84
C ASP A 462 17.93 18.63 -2.47
N GLY A 463 17.24 19.78 -2.37
CA GLY A 463 17.66 21.01 -3.06
C GLY A 463 17.42 20.99 -4.59
N ARG A 464 16.68 20.01 -5.10
CA ARG A 464 16.56 19.70 -6.54
C ARG A 464 15.22 20.13 -7.12
N TYR A 465 15.25 21.13 -8.00
CA TYR A 465 14.07 21.64 -8.71
C TYR A 465 13.50 20.64 -9.73
N ASP A 466 14.35 19.83 -10.35
CA ASP A 466 13.93 18.76 -11.28
C ASP A 466 13.10 17.66 -10.58
N ARG A 467 13.25 17.52 -9.25
CA ARG A 467 12.45 16.61 -8.43
C ARG A 467 11.24 17.28 -7.78
N SER A 468 11.17 18.61 -7.83
CA SER A 468 10.26 19.42 -7.02
C SER A 468 9.55 20.51 -7.85
N PRO A 469 8.82 20.16 -8.93
CA PRO A 469 8.20 21.13 -9.84
C PRO A 469 7.18 22.06 -9.17
N TRP A 470 6.67 21.70 -7.98
CA TRP A 470 5.80 22.56 -7.18
C TRP A 470 6.55 23.72 -6.47
N VAL A 471 7.89 23.70 -6.41
CA VAL A 471 8.74 24.77 -5.84
C VAL A 471 9.39 25.56 -6.97
N ALA A 472 8.92 26.80 -7.20
CA ALA A 472 9.58 27.71 -8.14
C ALA A 472 10.83 28.34 -7.51
N PRO A 473 11.95 28.54 -8.26
CA PRO A 473 13.13 29.24 -7.74
C PRO A 473 12.82 30.63 -7.18
N SER A 474 11.89 31.35 -7.79
CA SER A 474 11.41 32.66 -7.32
C SER A 474 10.71 32.62 -5.96
N LEU A 475 10.20 31.46 -5.52
CA LEU A 475 9.66 31.30 -4.17
C LEU A 475 10.80 31.29 -3.15
N VAL A 476 11.85 30.51 -3.42
CA VAL A 476 13.05 30.43 -2.56
C VAL A 476 13.72 31.80 -2.48
N SER A 477 13.90 32.51 -3.60
CA SER A 477 14.52 33.84 -3.57
C SER A 477 13.74 34.87 -2.74
N ARG A 478 12.41 34.74 -2.65
CA ARG A 478 11.53 35.69 -1.95
C ARG A 478 11.29 35.38 -0.48
N CYS A 479 11.24 34.09 -0.10
CA CYS A 479 10.99 33.68 1.28
C CYS A 479 12.24 33.15 2.00
N GLY A 480 13.31 32.87 1.27
CA GLY A 480 14.37 32.01 1.77
C GLY A 480 13.95 30.53 1.81
N ALA A 481 14.80 29.71 2.42
CA ALA A 481 14.53 28.30 2.66
C ALA A 481 15.09 27.83 4.00
N LEU A 482 14.37 26.93 4.66
CA LEU A 482 14.90 26.15 5.78
C LEU A 482 15.52 24.88 5.22
N GLU A 483 16.85 24.78 5.26
CA GLU A 483 17.54 23.56 4.84
C GLU A 483 17.74 22.63 6.04
N ILE A 484 17.41 21.35 5.85
CA ILE A 484 17.65 20.30 6.84
C ILE A 484 18.50 19.19 6.24
N ARG A 485 19.43 18.68 7.04
CA ARG A 485 20.41 17.68 6.63
C ARG A 485 20.57 16.57 7.67
N GLU A 486 20.82 15.37 7.16
CA GLU A 486 21.33 14.24 7.92
C GLU A 486 22.87 14.16 7.87
N GLY A 487 23.50 13.90 9.01
CA GLY A 487 24.95 13.72 9.17
C GLY A 487 25.57 14.59 10.26
N PRO A 488 26.91 14.67 10.31
CA PRO A 488 27.63 15.52 11.25
C PRO A 488 27.26 16.99 11.08
N VAL A 489 27.20 17.73 12.20
CA VAL A 489 26.93 19.17 12.19
C VAL A 489 28.09 19.88 11.49
N LEU A 490 27.78 20.56 10.40
CA LEU A 490 28.76 21.37 9.67
C LEU A 490 28.93 22.75 10.30
N ALA A 491 30.05 23.40 9.99
CA ALA A 491 30.25 24.81 10.34
C ALA A 491 29.12 25.67 9.73
N GLY A 492 28.52 26.54 10.56
CA GLY A 492 27.39 27.38 10.16
C GLY A 492 26.01 26.71 10.24
N TRP A 493 25.95 25.41 10.55
CA TRP A 493 24.69 24.67 10.75
C TRP A 493 24.36 24.56 12.23
N THR A 494 23.07 24.58 12.54
CA THR A 494 22.55 24.43 13.91
C THR A 494 22.09 23.00 14.12
N ALA A 495 22.50 22.37 15.22
CA ALA A 495 21.99 21.05 15.58
C ALA A 495 20.47 21.10 15.85
N ALA A 496 19.72 20.11 15.38
CA ALA A 496 18.27 20.03 15.61
C ALA A 496 17.89 19.67 17.07
N GLY A 497 18.88 19.31 17.89
CA GLY A 497 18.74 19.03 19.32
C GLY A 497 19.16 17.61 19.70
N PRO A 498 19.26 17.31 21.01
CA PRO A 498 19.77 16.02 21.50
C PRO A 498 18.89 14.82 21.11
N ARG A 499 17.61 15.04 20.82
CA ARG A 499 16.68 14.01 20.33
C ARG A 499 16.93 13.62 18.87
N PHE A 500 17.61 14.47 18.11
CA PHE A 500 17.90 14.29 16.70
C PHE A 500 19.41 14.49 16.43
N PRO A 501 20.27 13.66 17.02
CA PRO A 501 21.73 13.89 17.01
C PRO A 501 22.35 13.84 15.61
N SER A 502 21.67 13.22 14.65
CA SER A 502 22.08 13.15 13.25
C SER A 502 21.49 14.26 12.39
N LEU A 503 20.68 15.17 12.93
CA LEU A 503 20.03 16.23 12.17
C LEU A 503 20.61 17.60 12.51
N SER A 504 20.83 18.37 11.46
CA SER A 504 21.18 19.78 11.56
C SER A 504 20.41 20.58 10.51
N TRP A 505 20.25 21.87 10.75
CA TRP A 505 19.52 22.76 9.88
C TRP A 505 20.20 24.12 9.76
N VAL A 506 19.91 24.83 8.68
CA VAL A 506 20.30 26.22 8.47
C VAL A 506 19.16 26.95 7.76
N ALA A 507 19.03 28.25 8.02
CA ALA A 507 18.08 29.09 7.31
C ALA A 507 18.82 29.96 6.30
N GLU A 508 18.44 29.84 5.03
CA GLU A 508 18.90 30.73 3.97
C GLU A 508 17.91 31.90 3.86
N PRO A 509 18.29 33.13 4.24
CA PRO A 509 17.38 34.26 4.19
C PRO A 509 17.06 34.66 2.74
N PRO A 510 15.93 35.38 2.50
CA PRO A 510 15.59 35.87 1.18
C PRO A 510 16.67 36.77 0.57
N VAL A 511 16.80 36.73 -0.76
CA VAL A 511 17.76 37.55 -1.50
C VAL A 511 17.37 39.03 -1.35
N GLY A 512 18.27 39.83 -0.76
CA GLY A 512 18.07 41.27 -0.53
C GLY A 512 17.55 41.63 0.86
N ALA A 513 17.38 40.68 1.79
CA ALA A 513 17.09 40.99 3.18
C ALA A 513 18.37 41.51 3.90
N PRO A 514 18.31 42.65 4.62
CA PRO A 514 19.46 43.14 5.37
C PRO A 514 19.84 42.15 6.48
N PHE A 515 21.11 41.73 6.49
CA PHE A 515 21.67 40.86 7.51
C PHE A 515 21.70 41.61 8.86
N LYS A 516 20.79 41.30 9.78
CA LYS A 516 20.91 41.82 11.16
C LYS A 516 21.98 41.01 11.88
N SER A 517 23.23 41.48 11.79
CA SER A 517 24.34 41.01 12.62
C SER A 517 23.98 41.18 14.09
N PHE A 518 23.78 40.07 14.80
CA PHE A 518 23.68 40.06 16.26
C PHE A 518 25.06 40.29 16.88
N ALA A 519 25.46 41.56 16.95
CA ALA A 519 26.50 41.98 17.88
C ALA A 519 25.86 42.18 19.26
N GLN A 520 26.14 41.23 20.15
CA GLN A 520 26.09 41.30 21.61
C GLN A 520 25.49 42.59 22.22
N SER A 521 24.22 42.57 22.62
CA SER A 521 23.70 43.56 23.57
C SER A 521 24.13 43.18 24.99
N SER A 522 25.31 43.63 25.40
CA SER A 522 25.64 43.71 26.82
C SER A 522 24.81 44.83 27.45
N THR A 523 23.80 44.45 28.23
CA THR A 523 23.04 45.41 29.04
C THR A 523 23.88 45.86 30.23
N ARG A 524 24.49 47.04 30.14
CA ARG A 524 24.91 47.84 31.30
C ARG A 524 23.71 48.66 31.80
N PRO A 525 23.45 48.73 33.12
CA PRO A 525 22.35 49.54 33.66
C PRO A 525 22.77 51.02 33.72
N SER A 526 21.84 51.93 33.41
CA SER A 526 22.02 53.38 33.61
C SER A 526 21.19 53.85 34.82
N PRO A 527 21.67 54.81 35.62
CA PRO A 527 21.11 55.14 36.93
C PRO A 527 20.10 56.29 36.90
N GLY A 528 19.17 56.28 37.85
CA GLY A 528 18.56 57.50 38.39
C GLY A 528 17.11 57.79 37.99
N GLY A 529 16.20 57.68 38.97
CA GLY A 529 14.84 58.23 38.90
C GLY A 529 14.09 57.98 40.20
N LYS A 530 13.95 59.03 41.02
CA LYS A 530 13.53 59.01 42.43
C LYS A 530 12.08 58.54 42.67
N MET A 531 11.91 57.86 43.80
CA MET A 531 10.69 57.41 44.47
C MET A 531 9.83 58.58 45.00
N PRO A 532 8.53 58.34 45.29
CA PRO A 532 8.09 58.63 46.66
C PRO A 532 7.28 57.49 47.30
N LEU A 533 7.58 57.29 48.58
CA LEU A 533 6.95 56.36 49.53
C LEU A 533 5.50 56.73 49.87
N ARG A 534 4.62 55.73 50.01
CA ARG A 534 3.70 55.66 51.18
C ARG A 534 3.11 54.25 51.44
N ARG A 535 3.59 53.68 52.55
CA ARG A 535 2.94 52.91 53.64
C ARG A 535 2.04 51.70 53.33
N LEU A 536 2.56 50.54 53.77
CA LEU A 536 1.89 49.29 54.14
C LEU A 536 0.89 49.46 55.31
N PRO A 537 -0.04 48.50 55.45
CA PRO A 537 -0.16 47.83 56.73
C PRO A 537 -0.14 46.29 56.65
N THR A 538 0.69 45.75 57.54
CA THR A 538 0.77 44.46 58.24
C THR A 538 -0.43 43.48 58.22
N ALA A 539 -0.08 42.19 58.12
CA ALA A 539 -0.90 41.00 58.37
C ALA A 539 -1.32 40.81 59.84
N PRO A 540 -2.22 39.84 60.10
CA PRO A 540 -1.92 38.89 61.18
C PRO A 540 -2.24 37.40 60.88
N HIS A 541 -1.26 36.57 61.24
CA HIS A 541 -1.30 35.25 61.90
C HIS A 541 -2.37 34.17 61.60
N ALA A 542 -1.86 33.07 61.03
CA ALA A 542 -1.92 31.66 61.48
C ALA A 542 -3.05 31.16 62.40
N ARG A 543 -3.72 30.06 61.97
CA ARG A 543 -4.07 28.88 62.80
C ARG A 543 -4.50 27.70 61.90
N ALA A 544 -3.75 26.60 61.96
CA ALA A 544 -4.27 25.23 61.81
C ALA A 544 -4.50 24.67 63.25
N PRO A 545 -5.08 23.47 63.52
CA PRO A 545 -5.48 22.38 62.62
C PRO A 545 -6.81 21.61 63.01
N ALA A 546 -7.13 20.59 62.19
CA ALA A 546 -7.70 19.27 62.54
C ALA A 546 -9.24 19.13 62.82
N PRO A 547 -9.78 17.91 63.03
CA PRO A 547 -10.40 17.07 62.00
C PRO A 547 -11.85 16.66 62.34
N GLY A 548 -12.58 16.07 61.39
CA GLY A 548 -13.92 15.49 61.61
C GLY A 548 -14.47 14.84 60.35
#